data_AF-A0A5C9CDZ8-F1
#
_entry.id   AF-A0A5C9CDZ8-F1
#
_cell.length_a   1.000
_cell.length_b   1.000
_cell.length_c   1.000
_cell.angle_alpha   90.00
_cell.angle_beta   90.00
_cell.angle_gamma   90.00
#
_symmetry.space_group_name_H-M   'P 1'
#
loop_
_entity.id
_entity.type
_entity.pdbx_description
1 polymer ?
#
loop_
_entity_poly.entity_id
_entity_poly.type
_entity_poly.pdbx_seq_one_letter_code
_entity_poly.pdbx_strand_id
1 'polypeptide(L)'
;MDTSEPFVNGWPVVLLILIVCGGCVVERHPRCRAIGKKLAVWTFLLSFLYFVFAPNSGDAPSPNLISAGIASLILAGMVLGVSWLVLPPLSFVYDSTLGGVFRSLKRLASASRERRQERRRIRQWERDRPERERESANRLNAQKRRDDAKAACDALFALAAPEIGTRFSKQDYIEFVSKYMADTAPPEVVEERAEQLKAIIRQHQERVEPSRSQKSLQELSAWFEERLGEIQSVPDERLRKTLIVQLKARYSDLTSTMLAEMSP
;
A
#
# COMPACT_ATOMS: atom_id res chain seq x y z
N MET A 1 64.54 -69.68 -4.43
CA MET A 1 63.90 -68.67 -3.57
C MET A 1 63.31 -67.63 -4.51
N ASP A 2 62.07 -67.88 -4.97
CA ASP A 2 61.29 -66.93 -5.76
C ASP A 2 60.24 -66.33 -4.83
N THR A 3 60.43 -65.07 -4.44
CA THR A 3 59.41 -64.25 -3.78
C THR A 3 58.80 -63.34 -4.83
N SER A 4 57.83 -63.86 -5.57
CA SER A 4 56.90 -63.06 -6.34
C SER A 4 55.96 -62.35 -5.37
N GLU A 5 56.15 -61.04 -5.17
CA GLU A 5 55.16 -60.18 -4.51
C GLU A 5 54.18 -59.61 -5.55
N PRO A 6 52.92 -60.08 -5.63
CA PRO A 6 51.95 -59.59 -6.61
C PRO A 6 51.21 -58.29 -6.18
N PHE A 7 51.64 -57.60 -5.11
CA PHE A 7 50.81 -56.57 -4.46
C PHE A 7 50.91 -55.14 -5.04
N VAL A 8 51.75 -54.89 -6.05
CA VAL A 8 52.06 -53.51 -6.51
C VAL A 8 51.18 -53.02 -7.66
N ASN A 9 50.43 -53.88 -8.35
CA ASN A 9 49.74 -53.49 -9.60
C ASN A 9 48.34 -52.88 -9.44
N GLY A 10 47.74 -52.89 -8.24
CA GLY A 10 46.37 -52.38 -8.01
C GLY A 10 46.28 -50.90 -7.59
N TRP A 11 47.34 -50.37 -6.98
CA TRP A 11 47.40 -48.98 -6.48
C TRP A 11 47.11 -47.89 -7.52
N PRO A 12 47.65 -47.95 -8.76
CA PRO A 12 47.37 -46.92 -9.75
C PRO A 12 45.89 -46.90 -10.16
N VAL A 13 45.22 -48.06 -10.16
CA VAL A 13 43.78 -48.15 -10.47
C VAL A 13 42.94 -47.52 -9.36
N VAL A 14 43.29 -47.77 -8.09
CA VAL A 14 42.60 -47.17 -6.94
C VAL A 14 42.80 -45.65 -6.93
N LEU A 15 44.01 -45.15 -7.19
CA LEU A 15 44.29 -43.72 -7.32
C LEU A 15 43.51 -43.08 -8.47
N LEU A 16 43.46 -43.75 -9.64
CA LEU A 16 42.70 -43.26 -10.79
C LEU A 16 41.21 -43.17 -10.47
N ILE A 17 40.63 -44.19 -9.84
CA ILE A 17 39.22 -44.20 -9.42
C ILE A 17 38.96 -43.07 -8.41
N LEU A 18 39.84 -42.87 -7.43
CA LEU A 18 39.72 -41.80 -6.45
C LEU A 18 39.82 -40.40 -7.09
N ILE A 19 40.70 -40.20 -8.06
CA ILE A 19 40.84 -38.93 -8.79
C ILE A 19 39.61 -38.67 -9.66
N VAL A 20 39.12 -39.66 -10.40
CA VAL A 20 37.95 -39.53 -11.27
C VAL A 20 36.69 -39.31 -10.43
N CYS A 21 36.49 -40.09 -9.38
CA CYS A 21 35.37 -39.89 -8.45
C CYS A 21 35.46 -38.54 -7.74
N GLY A 22 36.64 -38.13 -7.28
CA GLY A 22 36.88 -36.81 -6.69
C GLY A 22 36.54 -35.68 -7.65
N GLY A 23 36.98 -35.79 -8.92
CA GLY A 23 36.68 -34.83 -9.98
C GLY A 23 35.18 -34.69 -10.25
N CYS A 24 34.47 -35.80 -10.45
CA CYS A 24 33.03 -35.79 -10.72
C CYS A 24 32.22 -35.23 -9.55
N VAL A 25 32.63 -35.47 -8.30
CA VAL A 25 31.93 -34.95 -7.12
C VAL A 25 32.17 -33.45 -6.93
N VAL A 26 33.39 -32.97 -7.19
CA VAL A 26 33.70 -31.54 -7.02
C VAL A 26 33.07 -30.67 -8.11
N GLU A 27 32.87 -31.18 -9.33
CA GLU A 27 32.14 -30.45 -10.38
C GLU A 27 30.70 -30.10 -9.98
N ARG A 28 30.06 -30.94 -9.15
CA ARG A 28 28.68 -30.70 -8.69
C ARG A 28 28.57 -29.66 -7.58
N HIS A 29 29.67 -29.32 -6.89
CA HIS A 29 29.66 -28.40 -5.75
C HIS A 29 30.63 -27.22 -5.93
N PRO A 30 30.18 -26.09 -6.52
CA PRO A 30 31.06 -24.94 -6.81
C PRO A 30 31.71 -24.33 -5.57
N ARG A 31 31.09 -24.50 -4.38
CA ARG A 31 31.65 -24.05 -3.10
C ARG A 31 32.90 -24.84 -2.70
N CYS A 32 32.91 -26.16 -2.89
CA CYS A 32 34.07 -27.00 -2.57
C CYS A 32 35.25 -26.68 -3.49
N ARG A 33 34.99 -26.39 -4.78
CA ARG A 33 36.01 -25.91 -5.71
C ARG A 33 36.67 -24.61 -5.26
N ALA A 34 35.88 -23.65 -4.77
CA ALA A 34 36.41 -22.38 -4.28
C ALA A 34 37.26 -22.55 -3.00
N ILE A 35 36.80 -23.38 -2.06
CA ILE A 35 37.52 -23.65 -0.81
C ILE A 35 38.81 -24.45 -1.07
N GLY A 36 38.76 -25.47 -1.91
CA GLY A 36 39.93 -26.27 -2.29
C GLY A 36 41.02 -25.43 -2.96
N LYS A 37 40.64 -24.51 -3.87
CA LYS A 37 41.58 -23.56 -4.47
C LYS A 37 42.23 -22.65 -3.42
N LYS A 38 41.45 -22.10 -2.48
CA LYS A 38 41.99 -21.25 -1.41
C LYS A 38 42.97 -22.01 -0.52
N LEU A 39 42.63 -23.23 -0.12
CA LEU A 39 43.52 -24.08 0.68
C LEU A 39 44.84 -24.35 -0.05
N ALA A 40 44.78 -24.72 -1.33
CA ALA A 40 45.97 -24.99 -2.13
C ALA A 40 46.91 -23.78 -2.25
N VAL A 41 46.34 -22.59 -2.47
CA VAL A 41 47.10 -21.33 -2.50
C VAL A 41 47.73 -21.05 -1.13
N TRP A 42 46.98 -21.23 -0.04
CA TRP A 42 47.52 -21.06 1.32
C TRP A 42 48.64 -22.03 1.64
N THR A 43 48.51 -23.30 1.28
CA THR A 43 49.55 -24.31 1.52
C THR A 43 50.79 -24.07 0.67
N PHE A 44 50.63 -23.61 -0.58
CA PHE A 44 51.76 -23.20 -1.41
C PHE A 44 52.50 -22.01 -0.81
N LEU A 45 51.77 -20.95 -0.42
CA LEU A 45 52.36 -19.77 0.19
C LEU A 45 53.05 -20.08 1.52
N LEU A 46 52.43 -20.89 2.39
CA LEU A 46 53.03 -21.28 3.67
C LEU A 46 54.27 -22.16 3.48
N SER A 47 54.25 -23.10 2.53
CA SER A 47 55.42 -23.94 2.24
C SER A 47 56.56 -23.14 1.62
N PHE A 48 56.25 -22.20 0.73
CA PHE A 48 57.23 -21.31 0.13
C PHE A 48 57.84 -20.37 1.18
N LEU A 49 56.99 -19.76 2.02
CA LEU A 49 57.42 -18.90 3.10
C LEU A 49 58.29 -19.66 4.12
N TYR A 50 57.87 -20.86 4.53
CA TYR A 50 58.68 -21.72 5.40
C TYR A 50 60.03 -22.01 4.79
N PHE A 51 60.11 -22.31 3.49
CA PHE A 51 61.38 -22.58 2.83
C PHE A 51 62.30 -21.36 2.76
N VAL A 52 61.75 -20.17 2.49
CA VAL A 52 62.51 -18.92 2.42
C VAL A 52 63.01 -18.48 3.81
N PHE A 53 62.22 -18.71 4.85
CA PHE A 53 62.52 -18.26 6.21
C PHE A 53 63.08 -19.35 7.13
N ALA A 54 63.17 -20.60 6.67
CA ALA A 54 63.77 -21.68 7.46
C ALA A 54 65.24 -21.32 7.74
N PRO A 55 65.65 -21.23 9.01
CA PRO A 55 67.01 -20.86 9.37
C PRO A 55 67.95 -21.91 8.79
N ASN A 56 68.91 -21.45 7.98
CA ASN A 56 69.88 -22.27 7.28
C ASN A 56 70.80 -22.93 8.32
N SER A 57 70.39 -24.07 8.86
CA SER A 57 71.11 -24.77 9.90
C SER A 57 72.33 -25.47 9.28
N GLY A 58 73.46 -24.76 9.24
CA GLY A 58 74.83 -25.29 9.22
C GLY A 58 75.20 -26.28 8.11
N ASP A 59 76.10 -25.84 7.23
CA ASP A 59 77.01 -26.66 6.42
C ASP A 59 76.45 -27.50 5.24
N ALA A 60 75.17 -27.38 4.90
CA ALA A 60 74.67 -27.96 3.65
C ALA A 60 75.06 -27.08 2.44
N PRO A 61 75.59 -27.66 1.34
CA PRO A 61 75.94 -26.90 0.13
C PRO A 61 74.71 -26.15 -0.38
N SER A 62 74.89 -24.86 -0.67
CA SER A 62 73.84 -23.91 -1.04
C SER A 62 72.77 -24.57 -1.93
N PRO A 63 71.56 -24.83 -1.41
CA PRO A 63 70.56 -25.54 -2.20
C PRO A 63 70.20 -24.66 -3.40
N ASN A 64 70.34 -25.22 -4.60
CA ASN A 64 69.90 -24.58 -5.82
C ASN A 64 68.43 -24.17 -5.63
N LEU A 65 68.12 -22.87 -5.68
CA LEU A 65 66.76 -22.34 -5.52
C LEU A 65 65.73 -23.05 -6.43
N ILE A 66 66.21 -23.61 -7.54
CA ILE A 66 65.43 -24.41 -8.49
C ILE A 66 64.93 -25.71 -7.85
N SER A 67 65.78 -26.47 -7.14
CA SER A 67 65.35 -27.74 -6.53
C SER A 67 64.35 -27.50 -5.39
N ALA A 68 64.53 -26.41 -4.64
CA ALA A 68 63.56 -25.93 -3.66
C ALA A 68 62.21 -25.56 -4.27
N GLY A 69 62.23 -24.81 -5.38
CA GLY A 69 61.03 -24.47 -6.14
C GLY A 69 60.28 -25.72 -6.61
N ILE A 70 60.99 -26.72 -7.14
CA ILE A 70 60.40 -27.98 -7.59
C ILE A 70 59.82 -28.78 -6.42
N ALA A 71 60.54 -28.89 -5.30
CA ALA A 71 60.05 -29.61 -4.12
C ALA A 71 58.78 -28.98 -3.54
N SER A 72 58.73 -27.64 -3.44
CA SER A 72 57.52 -26.93 -2.98
C SER A 72 56.34 -27.09 -3.94
N LEU A 73 56.59 -27.14 -5.25
CA LEU A 73 55.57 -27.40 -6.26
C LEU A 73 54.99 -28.82 -6.13
N ILE A 74 55.85 -29.83 -5.92
CA ILE A 74 55.43 -31.22 -5.72
C ILE A 74 54.61 -31.34 -4.44
N LEU A 75 55.07 -30.73 -3.34
CA LEU A 75 54.36 -30.75 -2.07
C LEU A 75 52.99 -30.07 -2.19
N ALA A 76 52.92 -28.91 -2.84
CA ALA A 76 51.66 -28.22 -3.11
C ALA A 76 50.72 -29.07 -3.98
N GLY A 77 51.24 -29.78 -4.98
CA GLY A 77 50.49 -30.75 -5.79
C GLY A 77 49.93 -31.90 -4.96
N MET A 78 50.72 -32.47 -4.04
CA MET A 78 50.28 -33.53 -3.14
C MET A 78 49.21 -33.05 -2.16
N VAL A 79 49.40 -31.88 -1.53
CA VAL A 79 48.40 -31.32 -0.62
C VAL A 79 47.10 -30.98 -1.35
N LEU A 80 47.18 -30.46 -2.58
CA LEU A 80 46.02 -30.27 -3.43
C LEU A 80 45.33 -31.61 -3.71
N GLY A 81 46.07 -32.65 -4.09
CA GLY A 81 45.52 -33.99 -4.33
C GLY A 81 44.81 -34.57 -3.10
N VAL A 82 45.45 -34.50 -1.92
CA VAL A 82 44.87 -34.97 -0.65
C VAL A 82 43.65 -34.14 -0.25
N SER A 83 43.71 -32.82 -0.41
CA SER A 83 42.59 -31.91 -0.15
C SER A 83 41.37 -32.28 -1.01
N TRP A 84 41.58 -32.54 -2.30
CA TRP A 84 40.51 -33.00 -3.20
C TRP A 84 39.96 -34.38 -2.85
N LEU A 85 40.77 -35.24 -2.24
CA LEU A 85 40.33 -36.56 -1.77
C LEU A 85 39.50 -36.47 -0.49
N VAL A 86 39.88 -35.60 0.45
CA VAL A 86 39.31 -35.53 1.81
C VAL A 86 38.10 -34.58 1.89
N LEU A 87 38.08 -33.49 1.11
CA LEU A 87 37.00 -32.50 1.17
C LEU A 87 35.61 -33.07 0.81
N PRO A 88 35.43 -33.88 -0.26
CA PRO A 88 34.13 -34.42 -0.60
C PRO A 88 33.50 -35.26 0.53
N PRO A 89 34.17 -36.29 1.10
CA PRO A 89 33.60 -37.06 2.20
C PRO A 89 33.38 -36.19 3.45
N LEU A 90 34.27 -35.24 3.75
CA LEU A 90 34.07 -34.34 4.88
C LEU A 90 32.84 -33.43 4.70
N SER A 91 32.63 -32.89 3.50
CA SER A 91 31.44 -32.09 3.17
C SER A 91 30.16 -32.91 3.23
N PHE A 92 30.20 -34.17 2.78
CA PHE A 92 29.07 -35.09 2.86
C PHE A 92 28.72 -35.43 4.32
N VAL A 93 29.72 -35.71 5.16
CA VAL A 93 29.52 -35.93 6.60
C VAL A 93 28.97 -34.67 7.26
N TYR A 94 29.49 -33.48 6.92
CA TYR A 94 28.99 -32.21 7.45
C TYR A 94 27.53 -31.96 7.05
N ASP A 95 27.17 -32.14 5.77
CA ASP A 95 25.83 -31.88 5.28
C ASP A 95 24.79 -32.88 5.82
N SER A 96 25.19 -34.15 6.00
CA SER A 96 24.34 -35.21 6.55
C SER A 96 24.14 -35.08 8.07
N THR A 97 25.16 -34.68 8.83
CA THR A 97 25.09 -34.61 10.30
C THR A 97 24.72 -33.22 10.81
N LEU A 98 25.42 -32.18 10.37
CA LEU A 98 25.31 -30.82 10.92
C LEU A 98 24.42 -29.92 10.05
N GLY A 99 24.41 -30.13 8.73
CA GLY A 99 23.66 -29.30 7.79
C GLY A 99 22.15 -29.34 8.01
N GLY A 100 21.59 -30.47 8.45
CA GLY A 100 20.18 -30.58 8.83
C GLY A 100 19.85 -29.76 10.08
N VAL A 101 20.67 -29.89 11.13
CA VAL A 101 20.49 -29.20 12.41
C VAL A 101 20.61 -27.68 12.23
N PHE A 102 21.62 -27.20 11.51
CA PHE A 102 21.79 -25.78 11.21
C PHE A 102 20.63 -25.21 10.39
N ARG A 103 20.08 -25.95 9.43
CA ARG A 103 18.91 -25.53 8.65
C ARG A 103 17.67 -25.41 9.53
N SER A 104 17.44 -26.37 10.43
CA SER A 104 16.33 -26.32 11.40
C SER A 104 16.46 -25.15 12.37
N LEU A 105 17.66 -24.92 12.92
CA LEU A 105 17.95 -23.75 13.78
C LEU A 105 17.71 -22.43 13.04
N LYS A 106 18.15 -22.33 11.77
CA LYS A 106 17.93 -21.13 10.97
C LYS A 106 16.45 -20.88 10.69
N ARG A 107 15.65 -21.93 10.41
CA ARG A 107 14.20 -21.83 10.24
C ARG A 107 13.48 -21.40 11.52
N LEU A 108 13.90 -21.92 12.68
CA LEU A 108 13.36 -21.49 13.97
C LEU A 108 13.71 -20.03 14.27
N ALA A 109 14.93 -19.62 13.97
CA ALA A 109 15.38 -18.24 14.15
C ALA A 109 14.61 -17.27 13.23
N SER A 110 14.36 -17.62 11.97
CA SER A 110 13.57 -16.79 11.05
C SER A 110 12.09 -16.73 11.47
N ALA A 111 11.48 -17.87 11.83
CA ALA A 111 10.11 -17.91 12.30
C ALA A 111 9.90 -17.07 13.58
N SER A 112 10.89 -17.04 14.48
CA SER A 112 10.85 -16.19 15.67
C SER A 112 10.92 -14.69 15.32
N ARG A 113 11.73 -14.30 14.33
CA ARG A 113 11.80 -12.92 13.84
C ARG A 113 10.50 -12.48 13.19
N GLU A 114 9.89 -13.33 12.36
CA GLU A 114 8.60 -13.06 11.71
C GLU A 114 7.50 -12.86 12.76
N ARG A 115 7.40 -13.73 13.77
CA ARG A 115 6.44 -13.56 14.87
C ARG A 115 6.64 -12.25 15.64
N ARG A 116 7.89 -11.82 15.83
CA ARG A 116 8.19 -10.53 16.49
C ARG A 116 7.80 -9.35 15.60
N GLN A 117 8.04 -9.42 14.30
CA GLN A 117 7.62 -8.39 13.34
C GLN A 117 6.10 -8.31 13.26
N GLU A 118 5.40 -9.46 13.22
CA GLU A 118 3.94 -9.51 13.19
C GLU A 118 3.34 -8.92 14.46
N ARG A 119 3.86 -9.28 15.63
CA ARG A 119 3.44 -8.65 16.90
C ARG A 119 3.69 -7.14 16.93
N ARG A 120 4.75 -6.65 16.28
CA ARG A 120 5.00 -5.21 16.18
C ARG A 120 3.98 -4.53 15.27
N ARG A 121 3.65 -5.15 14.13
CA ARG A 121 2.61 -4.65 13.20
C ARG A 121 1.25 -4.60 13.87
N ILE A 122 0.85 -5.67 14.56
CA ILE A 122 -0.42 -5.71 15.31
C ILE A 122 -0.44 -4.63 16.39
N ARG A 123 0.64 -4.46 17.16
CA ARG A 123 0.72 -3.41 18.18
C ARG A 123 0.69 -2.00 17.60
N GLN A 124 1.33 -1.77 16.45
CA GLN A 124 1.26 -0.48 15.76
C GLN A 124 -0.18 -0.25 15.27
N TRP A 125 -0.79 -1.24 14.65
CA TRP A 125 -2.19 -1.19 14.23
C TRP A 125 -3.16 -0.89 15.38
N GLU A 126 -2.96 -1.52 16.54
CA GLU A 126 -3.75 -1.26 17.75
C GLU A 126 -3.51 0.14 18.33
N ARG A 127 -2.26 0.62 18.31
CA ARG A 127 -1.92 1.99 18.74
C ARG A 127 -2.52 3.05 17.82
N ASP A 128 -2.55 2.79 16.53
CA ASP A 128 -3.05 3.69 15.49
C ASP A 128 -4.58 3.52 15.29
N ARG A 129 -5.23 2.63 16.05
CA ARG A 129 -6.67 2.41 16.03
C ARG A 129 -7.47 3.70 16.34
N PRO A 130 -7.25 4.41 17.46
CA PRO A 130 -8.02 5.61 17.78
C PRO A 130 -7.86 6.72 16.74
N GLU A 131 -6.68 6.85 16.14
CA GLU A 131 -6.44 7.85 15.08
C GLU A 131 -7.23 7.51 13.83
N ARG A 132 -7.23 6.25 13.39
CA ARG A 132 -8.03 5.80 12.24
C ARG A 132 -9.53 5.92 12.49
N GLU A 133 -9.98 5.63 13.70
CA GLU A 133 -11.38 5.84 14.10
C GLU A 133 -11.74 7.33 14.02
N ARG A 134 -10.89 8.23 14.53
CA ARG A 134 -11.08 9.69 14.42
C ARG A 134 -11.08 10.16 12.96
N GLU A 135 -10.14 9.71 12.14
CA GLU A 135 -10.11 10.04 10.71
C GLU A 135 -11.36 9.55 10.00
N SER A 136 -11.81 8.33 10.28
CA SER A 136 -13.03 7.78 9.68
C SER A 136 -14.27 8.56 10.11
N ALA A 137 -14.37 8.92 11.40
CA ALA A 137 -15.46 9.73 11.92
C ALA A 137 -15.45 11.15 11.32
N ASN A 138 -14.28 11.75 11.16
CA ASN A 138 -14.13 13.06 10.51
C ASN A 138 -14.56 13.01 9.04
N ARG A 139 -14.19 11.95 8.30
CA ARG A 139 -14.64 11.75 6.90
C ARG A 139 -16.16 11.58 6.81
N LEU A 140 -16.75 10.79 7.69
CA LEU A 140 -18.21 10.59 7.75
C LEU A 140 -18.95 11.90 8.10
N ASN A 141 -18.45 12.65 9.08
CA ASN A 141 -19.01 13.94 9.46
C ASN A 141 -18.89 14.96 8.32
N ALA A 142 -17.74 15.00 7.62
CA ALA A 142 -17.55 15.87 6.45
C ALA A 142 -18.52 15.51 5.32
N GLN A 143 -18.74 14.22 5.05
CA GLN A 143 -19.73 13.78 4.06
C GLN A 143 -21.14 14.21 4.45
N LYS A 144 -21.53 13.93 5.71
CA LYS A 144 -22.84 14.30 6.23
C LYS A 144 -23.13 15.80 6.09
N ARG A 145 -22.15 16.65 6.42
CA ARG A 145 -22.26 18.11 6.26
C ARG A 145 -22.56 18.53 4.81
N ARG A 146 -21.89 17.90 3.84
CA ARG A 146 -22.14 18.14 2.41
C ARG A 146 -23.55 17.72 2.00
N ASP A 147 -23.97 16.54 2.44
CA ASP A 147 -25.28 15.99 2.10
C ASP A 147 -26.40 16.83 2.73
N ASP A 148 -26.25 17.26 3.98
CA ASP A 148 -27.18 18.15 4.69
C ASP A 148 -27.30 19.51 3.98
N ALA A 149 -26.17 20.09 3.53
CA ALA A 149 -26.16 21.35 2.77
C ALA A 149 -26.87 21.23 1.42
N LYS A 150 -26.62 20.14 0.66
CA LYS A 150 -27.30 19.84 -0.61
C LYS A 150 -28.80 19.63 -0.40
N ALA A 151 -29.18 18.82 0.58
CA ALA A 151 -30.58 18.55 0.88
C ALA A 151 -31.35 19.82 1.25
N ALA A 152 -30.73 20.76 1.98
CA ALA A 152 -31.34 22.04 2.29
C ALA A 152 -31.58 22.91 1.03
N CYS A 153 -30.64 22.93 0.09
CA CYS A 153 -30.80 23.60 -1.20
C CYS A 153 -31.86 22.92 -2.07
N ASP A 154 -31.87 21.59 -2.15
CA ASP A 154 -32.85 20.81 -2.91
C ASP A 154 -34.28 21.07 -2.41
N ALA A 155 -34.46 21.08 -1.08
CA ALA A 155 -35.74 21.38 -0.46
C ALA A 155 -36.21 22.80 -0.75
N LEU A 156 -35.32 23.80 -0.66
CA LEU A 156 -35.65 25.19 -0.96
C LEU A 156 -35.98 25.38 -2.44
N PHE A 157 -35.21 24.76 -3.34
CA PHE A 157 -35.47 24.82 -4.77
C PHE A 157 -36.79 24.13 -5.12
N ALA A 158 -37.09 22.96 -4.56
CA ALA A 158 -38.36 22.27 -4.80
C ALA A 158 -39.58 23.12 -4.41
N LEU A 159 -39.47 23.90 -3.33
CA LEU A 159 -40.51 24.84 -2.89
C LEU A 159 -40.61 26.07 -3.80
N ALA A 160 -39.47 26.61 -4.24
CA ALA A 160 -39.42 27.82 -5.07
C ALA A 160 -39.67 27.56 -6.57
N ALA A 161 -39.44 26.33 -7.05
CA ALA A 161 -39.43 25.97 -8.47
C ALA A 161 -40.69 26.37 -9.25
N PRO A 162 -41.92 26.25 -8.70
CA PRO A 162 -43.13 26.70 -9.40
C PRO A 162 -43.19 28.22 -9.66
N GLU A 163 -42.46 29.02 -8.86
CA GLU A 163 -42.46 30.47 -8.95
C GLU A 163 -41.28 30.99 -9.77
N ILE A 164 -40.09 30.42 -9.55
CA ILE A 164 -38.85 30.91 -10.18
C ILE A 164 -38.51 30.19 -11.49
N GLY A 165 -39.24 29.12 -11.85
CA GLY A 165 -38.85 28.18 -12.91
C GLY A 165 -38.65 28.78 -14.30
N THR A 166 -39.23 29.94 -14.59
CA THR A 166 -39.02 30.68 -15.86
C THR A 166 -37.69 31.45 -15.90
N ARG A 167 -37.14 31.84 -14.73
CA ARG A 167 -35.92 32.65 -14.60
C ARG A 167 -34.72 31.84 -14.13
N PHE A 168 -34.97 30.80 -13.35
CA PHE A 168 -33.95 29.91 -12.82
C PHE A 168 -34.43 28.49 -13.04
N SER A 169 -33.98 27.91 -14.16
CA SER A 169 -34.49 26.61 -14.60
C SER A 169 -33.94 25.49 -13.71
N LYS A 170 -34.62 24.34 -13.72
CA LYS A 170 -34.11 23.14 -13.07
C LYS A 170 -32.75 22.70 -13.63
N GLN A 171 -32.48 22.98 -14.91
CA GLN A 171 -31.18 22.67 -15.53
C GLN A 171 -30.07 23.54 -14.95
N ASP A 172 -30.30 24.85 -14.78
CA ASP A 172 -29.34 25.77 -14.17
C ASP A 172 -29.03 25.38 -12.73
N TYR A 173 -30.05 24.94 -11.97
CA TYR A 173 -29.87 24.41 -10.62
C TYR A 173 -28.95 23.19 -10.60
N ILE A 174 -29.24 22.19 -11.45
CA ILE A 174 -28.45 20.95 -11.53
C ILE A 174 -27.01 21.26 -11.98
N GLU A 175 -26.83 22.15 -12.95
CA GLU A 175 -25.50 22.58 -13.39
C GLU A 175 -24.74 23.27 -12.25
N PHE A 176 -25.40 24.15 -11.50
CA PHE A 176 -24.77 24.82 -10.35
C PHE A 176 -24.33 23.81 -9.27
N VAL A 177 -25.22 22.89 -8.87
CA VAL A 177 -24.91 21.86 -7.86
C VAL A 177 -23.80 20.94 -8.35
N SER A 178 -23.85 20.49 -9.61
CA SER A 178 -22.79 19.61 -10.15
C SER A 178 -21.43 20.30 -10.26
N LYS A 179 -21.39 21.58 -10.61
CA LYS A 179 -20.15 22.34 -10.80
C LYS A 179 -19.53 22.83 -9.50
N TYR A 180 -20.34 23.30 -8.55
CA TYR A 180 -19.85 23.99 -7.33
C TYR A 180 -20.06 23.19 -6.04
N MET A 181 -20.87 22.13 -6.06
CA MET A 181 -21.17 21.29 -4.89
C MET A 181 -20.82 19.82 -5.16
N ALA A 182 -19.79 19.55 -5.97
CA ALA A 182 -19.31 18.19 -6.23
C ALA A 182 -18.81 17.48 -4.96
N ASP A 183 -18.86 16.16 -4.92
CA ASP A 183 -18.42 15.36 -3.76
C ASP A 183 -16.91 15.45 -3.49
N THR A 184 -16.15 15.90 -4.49
CA THR A 184 -14.72 16.18 -4.40
C THR A 184 -14.40 17.51 -3.72
N ALA A 185 -15.38 18.42 -3.61
CA ALA A 185 -15.18 19.73 -2.99
C ALA A 185 -15.11 19.63 -1.45
N PRO A 186 -14.29 20.47 -0.78
CA PRO A 186 -14.26 20.54 0.68
C PRO A 186 -15.65 20.90 1.27
N PRO A 187 -16.03 20.34 2.43
CA PRO A 187 -17.34 20.59 3.02
C PRO A 187 -17.61 22.07 3.29
N GLU A 188 -16.58 22.84 3.70
CA GLU A 188 -16.70 24.28 3.95
C GLU A 188 -17.08 25.05 2.68
N VAL A 189 -16.50 24.67 1.54
CA VAL A 189 -16.81 25.30 0.24
C VAL A 189 -18.21 24.94 -0.19
N VAL A 190 -18.63 23.68 -0.01
CA VAL A 190 -19.99 23.24 -0.34
C VAL A 190 -21.03 24.00 0.49
N GLU A 191 -20.79 24.21 1.78
CA GLU A 191 -21.66 24.99 2.66
C GLU A 191 -21.75 26.47 2.24
N GLU A 192 -20.62 27.11 1.95
CA GLU A 192 -20.59 28.49 1.48
C GLU A 192 -21.37 28.66 0.17
N ARG A 193 -21.15 27.75 -0.79
CA ARG A 193 -21.88 27.73 -2.07
C ARG A 193 -23.36 27.43 -1.88
N ALA A 194 -23.72 26.58 -0.93
CA ALA A 194 -25.11 26.33 -0.56
C ALA A 194 -25.79 27.60 -0.05
N GLU A 195 -25.15 28.36 0.84
CA GLU A 195 -25.69 29.64 1.33
C GLU A 195 -25.84 30.68 0.22
N GLN A 196 -24.86 30.77 -0.70
CA GLN A 196 -24.96 31.64 -1.87
C GLN A 196 -26.15 31.26 -2.76
N LEU A 197 -26.33 29.96 -3.04
CA LEU A 197 -27.45 29.46 -3.83
C LEU A 197 -28.80 29.74 -3.16
N LYS A 198 -28.89 29.53 -1.84
CA LYS A 198 -30.09 29.88 -1.06
C LYS A 198 -30.42 31.37 -1.15
N ALA A 199 -29.42 32.25 -1.07
CA ALA A 199 -29.61 33.68 -1.22
C ALA A 199 -30.12 34.07 -2.61
N ILE A 200 -29.57 33.46 -3.68
CA ILE A 200 -30.03 33.65 -5.06
C ILE A 200 -31.49 33.22 -5.20
N ILE A 201 -31.85 32.04 -4.69
CA ILE A 201 -33.24 31.53 -4.75
C ILE A 201 -34.20 32.48 -4.03
N ARG A 202 -33.85 32.93 -2.82
CA ARG A 202 -34.67 33.90 -2.06
C ARG A 202 -34.82 35.22 -2.80
N GLN A 203 -33.75 35.74 -3.40
CA GLN A 203 -33.80 36.96 -4.19
C GLN A 203 -34.72 36.83 -5.41
N HIS A 204 -34.74 35.65 -6.06
CA HIS A 204 -35.67 35.38 -7.15
C HIS A 204 -37.11 35.30 -6.65
N GLN A 205 -37.36 34.68 -5.49
CA GLN A 205 -38.69 34.65 -4.87
C GLN A 205 -39.20 36.07 -4.56
N GLU A 206 -38.39 36.90 -3.91
CA GLU A 206 -38.76 38.28 -3.57
C GLU A 206 -39.08 39.15 -4.80
N ARG A 207 -38.46 38.86 -5.96
CA ARG A 207 -38.72 39.56 -7.22
C ARG A 207 -39.89 39.00 -8.03
N VAL A 208 -40.37 37.79 -7.70
CA VAL A 208 -41.53 37.16 -8.33
C VAL A 208 -42.79 37.43 -7.50
N GLU A 209 -42.64 37.52 -6.16
CA GLU A 209 -43.72 38.02 -5.31
C GLU A 209 -44.11 39.42 -5.81
N PRO A 210 -45.40 39.65 -6.15
CA PRO A 210 -45.85 40.99 -6.50
C PRO A 210 -45.57 41.90 -5.32
N SER A 211 -44.90 43.04 -5.55
CA SER A 211 -44.62 44.03 -4.53
C SER A 211 -45.87 44.24 -3.67
N ARG A 212 -45.76 43.98 -2.36
CA ARG A 212 -46.85 43.98 -1.37
C ARG A 212 -47.73 45.24 -1.41
N SER A 213 -47.25 46.32 -2.03
CA SER A 213 -47.86 47.65 -2.00
C SER A 213 -48.95 47.94 -3.02
N GLN A 214 -49.39 46.99 -3.90
CA GLN A 214 -50.33 47.37 -4.98
C GLN A 214 -51.46 46.40 -5.33
N LYS A 215 -51.54 45.20 -4.74
CA LYS A 215 -52.66 44.30 -5.07
C LYS A 215 -53.87 44.60 -4.22
N SER A 216 -55.04 44.75 -4.82
CA SER A 216 -56.31 44.77 -4.09
C SER A 216 -56.60 43.39 -3.46
N LEU A 217 -57.44 43.33 -2.42
CA LEU A 217 -57.92 42.07 -1.83
C LEU A 217 -58.46 41.09 -2.89
N GLN A 218 -59.07 41.63 -3.95
CA GLN A 218 -59.59 40.86 -5.07
C GLN A 218 -58.47 40.21 -5.89
N GLU A 219 -57.40 40.94 -6.20
CA GLU A 219 -56.24 40.39 -6.90
C GLU A 219 -55.49 39.34 -6.07
N LEU A 220 -55.45 39.50 -4.75
CA LEU A 220 -54.89 38.50 -3.84
C LEU A 220 -55.69 37.19 -3.88
N SER A 221 -57.03 37.27 -3.88
CA SER A 221 -57.89 36.10 -3.99
C SER A 221 -57.77 35.40 -5.35
N ALA A 222 -57.69 36.15 -6.45
CA ALA A 222 -57.51 35.60 -7.79
C ALA A 222 -56.17 34.86 -7.92
N TRP A 223 -55.09 35.43 -7.36
CA TRP A 223 -53.79 34.77 -7.30
C TRP A 223 -53.82 33.46 -6.49
N PHE A 224 -54.54 33.45 -5.36
CA PHE A 224 -54.69 32.25 -4.53
C PHE A 224 -55.43 31.14 -5.28
N GLU A 225 -56.51 31.46 -5.99
CA GLU A 225 -57.27 30.47 -6.77
C GLU A 225 -56.46 29.90 -7.93
N GLU A 226 -55.74 30.75 -8.67
CA GLU A 226 -54.83 30.34 -9.74
C GLU A 226 -53.79 29.34 -9.21
N ARG A 227 -53.14 29.67 -8.08
CA ARG A 227 -52.12 28.78 -7.48
C ARG A 227 -52.70 27.52 -6.87
N LEU A 228 -53.90 27.58 -6.32
CA LEU A 228 -54.59 26.38 -5.87
C LEU A 228 -54.85 25.43 -7.06
N GLY A 229 -55.22 25.96 -8.22
CA GLY A 229 -55.42 25.19 -9.46
C GLY A 229 -54.14 24.53 -9.96
N GLU A 230 -53.03 25.27 -9.98
CA GLU A 230 -51.72 24.72 -10.35
C GLU A 230 -51.26 23.60 -9.39
N ILE A 231 -51.37 23.81 -8.08
CA ILE A 231 -50.97 22.80 -7.08
C ILE A 231 -51.84 21.54 -7.19
N GLN A 232 -53.12 21.66 -7.55
CA GLN A 232 -53.98 20.50 -7.77
C GLN A 232 -53.50 19.60 -8.92
N SER A 233 -52.83 20.19 -9.93
CA SER A 233 -52.27 19.46 -11.07
C SER A 233 -51.01 18.64 -10.72
N VAL A 234 -50.44 18.82 -9.52
CA VAL A 234 -49.26 18.06 -9.06
C VAL A 234 -49.66 16.59 -8.81
N PRO A 235 -49.00 15.61 -9.46
CA PRO A 235 -49.38 14.21 -9.38
C PRO A 235 -49.07 13.55 -8.02
N ASP A 236 -48.09 14.06 -7.27
CA ASP A 236 -47.74 13.54 -5.94
C ASP A 236 -48.69 14.11 -4.87
N GLU A 237 -49.53 13.22 -4.32
CA GLU A 237 -50.52 13.53 -3.27
C GLU A 237 -49.91 14.12 -1.99
N ARG A 238 -48.75 13.60 -1.56
CA ARG A 238 -48.16 13.99 -0.28
C ARG A 238 -47.54 15.39 -0.40
N LEU A 239 -46.82 15.62 -1.49
CA LEU A 239 -46.27 16.92 -1.82
C LEU A 239 -47.41 17.94 -2.01
N ARG A 240 -48.45 17.59 -2.78
CA ARG A 240 -49.63 18.42 -3.01
C ARG A 240 -50.30 18.88 -1.72
N LYS A 241 -50.57 17.96 -0.78
CA LYS A 241 -51.14 18.30 0.54
C LYS A 241 -50.28 19.30 1.31
N THR A 242 -48.95 19.10 1.29
CA THR A 242 -48.01 19.98 1.97
C THR A 242 -48.02 21.39 1.37
N LEU A 243 -47.99 21.48 0.03
CA LEU A 243 -48.06 22.74 -0.70
C LEU A 243 -49.37 23.50 -0.45
N ILE A 244 -50.51 22.80 -0.40
CA ILE A 244 -51.82 23.42 -0.10
C ILE A 244 -51.83 24.04 1.31
N VAL A 245 -51.30 23.34 2.31
CA VAL A 245 -51.23 23.86 3.69
C VAL A 245 -50.37 25.11 3.75
N GLN A 246 -49.21 25.10 3.09
CA GLN A 246 -48.31 26.26 3.02
C GLN A 246 -48.95 27.45 2.29
N LEU A 247 -49.61 27.22 1.16
CA LEU A 247 -50.30 28.26 0.41
C LEU A 247 -51.41 28.92 1.25
N LYS A 248 -52.22 28.12 1.96
CA LYS A 248 -53.28 28.63 2.84
C LYS A 248 -52.72 29.46 4.00
N ALA A 249 -51.65 28.99 4.65
CA ALA A 249 -50.98 29.75 5.70
C ALA A 249 -50.48 31.10 5.17
N ARG A 250 -49.85 31.10 3.99
CA ARG A 250 -49.35 32.32 3.35
C ARG A 250 -50.46 33.29 2.97
N TYR A 251 -51.57 32.80 2.42
CA TYR A 251 -52.74 33.62 2.10
C TYR A 251 -53.35 34.26 3.36
N SER A 252 -53.43 33.50 4.45
CA SER A 252 -53.86 34.02 5.76
C SER A 252 -52.95 35.14 6.28
N ASP A 253 -51.63 34.97 6.19
CA ASP A 253 -50.67 36.00 6.63
C ASP A 253 -50.81 37.28 5.79
N LEU A 254 -50.90 37.15 4.46
CA LEU A 254 -51.04 38.29 3.56
C LEU A 254 -52.36 39.02 3.78
N THR A 255 -53.47 38.31 3.88
CA THR A 255 -54.78 38.91 4.16
C THR A 255 -54.80 39.61 5.52
N SER A 256 -54.25 38.99 6.57
CA SER A 256 -54.17 39.61 7.90
C SER A 256 -53.34 40.90 7.91
N THR A 257 -52.22 40.91 7.18
CA THR A 257 -51.34 42.08 7.07
C THR A 257 -52.03 43.22 6.32
N MET A 258 -52.70 42.92 5.21
CA MET A 258 -53.47 43.92 4.45
C MET A 258 -54.62 44.49 5.27
N LEU A 259 -55.34 43.66 6.02
CA LEU A 259 -56.42 44.12 6.90
C LEU A 259 -55.89 45.03 8.01
N ALA A 260 -54.71 44.73 8.56
CA ALA A 260 -54.05 45.59 9.55
C ALA A 260 -53.63 46.95 8.96
N GLU A 261 -53.11 46.98 7.74
CA GLU A 261 -52.75 48.22 7.04
C GLU A 261 -53.97 49.07 6.64
N MET A 262 -55.12 48.43 6.39
CA MET A 262 -56.39 49.09 6.07
C MET A 262 -57.18 49.59 7.28
N SER A 263 -56.78 49.21 8.50
CA SER A 263 -57.40 49.64 9.76
C SER A 263 -56.61 50.81 10.35
N PRO A 264 -56.94 52.07 10.02
CA PRO A 264 -56.21 53.26 10.47
C PRO A 264 -56.26 53.48 11.99
#